data_AF-A0A087YGG5-F1
#
_entry.id   AF-A0A087YGG5-F1
#
_cell.length_a   1.000
_cell.length_b   1.000
_cell.length_c   1.000
_cell.angle_alpha   90.00
_cell.angle_beta   90.00
_cell.angle_gamma   90.00
#
_symmetry.space_group_name_H-M   'P 1'
#
loop_
_entity.id
_entity.type
_entity.pdbx_description
1 polymer ?
#
loop_
_entity_poly.entity_id
_entity_poly.type
_entity_poly.pdbx_seq_one_letter_code
_entity_poly.pdbx_strand_id
1 'polypeptide(L)'
;MENIVVSSTSWNQSVNQSISNNSDAFNHDIGYDEYRKLVSHYVDVVDWITICVGLPLTLLTIFAVLSMVRKYHVAPVYILNLLISDLIQFCSRIPLMLLEGPNNSFLYAFRLGLITSVGFMMCVSLERYLIVAKPLWYRSRKDIKTSLLVCVAVWILSVIFILSVYLPLELNTSGTILGVFLLLPLPLFIFCLVGTFKVLSETRSVSAEEKRRIFSVLVVVLLTYILLFLPVVLCLVFEEVEENVIFEAVAAVCQCLSP
;
A
#
# COMPACT_ATOMS: atom_id res chain seq x y z
N MET A 1 50.26 15.18 55.68
CA MET A 1 48.80 14.98 55.61
C MET A 1 48.25 16.00 54.63
N GLU A 2 48.11 15.63 53.36
CA GLU A 2 47.39 16.45 52.39
C GLU A 2 45.90 16.10 52.51
N ASN A 3 45.08 17.10 52.86
CA ASN A 3 43.64 16.97 52.87
C ASN A 3 43.14 17.02 51.43
N ILE A 4 42.71 15.87 50.91
CA ILE A 4 41.94 15.79 49.68
C ILE A 4 40.56 16.37 49.98
N VAL A 5 40.40 17.68 49.74
CA VAL A 5 39.08 18.31 49.67
C VAL A 5 38.46 17.85 48.35
N VAL A 6 37.79 16.70 48.38
CA VAL A 6 36.91 16.30 47.29
C VAL A 6 35.84 17.38 47.15
N SER A 7 35.88 18.11 46.04
CA SER A 7 34.91 19.14 45.67
C SER A 7 33.51 18.52 45.63
N SER A 8 32.76 18.66 46.73
CA SER A 8 31.35 18.24 46.82
C SER A 8 30.49 18.92 45.75
N THR A 9 30.92 20.09 45.27
CA THR A 9 30.32 20.82 44.16
C THR A 9 30.38 20.08 42.81
N SER A 10 31.49 19.40 42.46
CA SER A 10 31.56 18.68 41.17
C SER A 10 30.72 17.41 41.19
N TRP A 11 30.67 16.71 42.33
CA TRP A 11 29.83 15.53 42.51
C TRP A 11 28.34 15.86 42.52
N ASN A 12 27.93 16.94 43.16
CA ASN A 12 26.53 17.37 43.12
C ASN A 12 26.11 17.79 41.72
N GLN A 13 27.02 18.40 40.94
CA GLN A 13 26.74 18.80 39.58
C GLN A 13 26.60 17.61 38.62
N SER A 14 27.42 16.56 38.77
CA SER A 14 27.31 15.33 37.97
C SER A 14 26.06 14.52 38.33
N VAL A 15 25.69 14.46 39.61
CA VAL A 15 24.44 13.83 40.07
C VAL A 15 23.22 14.59 39.57
N ASN A 16 23.23 15.92 39.58
CA ASN A 16 22.11 16.71 39.05
C ASN A 16 21.96 16.55 37.53
N GLN A 17 23.07 16.44 36.78
CA GLN A 17 23.04 16.15 35.34
C GLN A 17 22.52 14.74 35.03
N SER A 18 22.87 13.72 35.81
CA SER A 18 22.34 12.38 35.59
C SER A 18 20.86 12.29 35.93
N ILE A 19 20.42 13.00 36.98
CA ILE A 19 19.00 13.11 37.33
C ILE A 19 18.22 13.84 36.23
N SER A 20 18.72 14.97 35.71
CA SER A 20 18.05 15.69 34.62
C SER A 20 17.96 14.85 33.35
N ASN A 21 19.05 14.16 32.97
CA ASN A 21 19.06 13.30 31.79
C ASN A 21 18.09 12.12 31.94
N ASN A 22 18.00 11.52 33.13
CA ASN A 22 17.07 10.43 33.40
C ASN A 22 15.61 10.91 33.41
N SER A 23 15.33 12.11 33.95
CA SER A 23 13.98 12.68 33.89
C SER A 23 13.57 13.03 32.47
N ASP A 24 14.50 13.55 31.66
CA ASP A 24 14.24 13.90 30.26
C ASP A 24 13.99 12.64 29.42
N ALA A 25 14.79 11.58 29.61
CA ALA A 25 14.58 10.29 28.96
C ALA A 25 13.24 9.63 29.36
N PHE A 26 12.88 9.68 30.64
CA PHE A 26 11.61 9.12 31.14
C PHE A 26 10.39 9.92 30.66
N ASN A 27 10.46 11.25 30.66
CA ASN A 27 9.39 12.10 30.14
C ASN A 27 9.24 11.96 28.62
N HIS A 28 10.35 11.75 27.90
CA HIS A 28 10.34 11.41 26.50
C HIS A 28 9.62 10.07 26.26
N ASP A 29 9.98 9.02 26.99
CA ASP A 29 9.36 7.69 26.85
C ASP A 29 7.84 7.71 27.13
N ILE A 30 7.41 8.42 28.19
CA ILE A 30 5.98 8.62 28.50
C ILE A 30 5.26 9.39 27.39
N GLY A 31 5.84 10.48 26.90
CA GLY A 31 5.27 11.28 25.81
C GLY A 31 5.14 10.48 24.52
N TYR A 32 6.11 9.61 24.23
CA TYR A 32 6.10 8.73 23.06
C TYR A 32 5.01 7.64 23.16
N ASP A 33 4.85 7.03 24.32
CA ASP A 33 3.80 6.03 24.55
C ASP A 33 2.39 6.63 24.52
N GLU A 34 2.20 7.84 25.07
CA GLU A 34 0.94 8.56 24.98
C GLU A 34 0.61 8.93 23.53
N TYR A 35 1.62 9.39 22.77
CA TYR A 35 1.47 9.68 21.35
C TYR A 35 1.11 8.45 20.53
N ARG A 36 1.78 7.30 20.74
CA ARG A 36 1.47 6.04 20.04
C ARG A 36 0.04 5.56 20.32
N LYS A 37 -0.43 5.66 21.56
CA LYS A 37 -1.83 5.34 21.90
C LYS A 37 -2.81 6.24 21.16
N LEU A 38 -2.52 7.53 21.09
CA LEU A 38 -3.34 8.49 20.35
C LEU A 38 -3.35 8.16 18.86
N VAL A 39 -2.19 7.94 18.25
CA VAL A 39 -2.07 7.52 16.83
C VAL A 39 -2.84 6.24 16.56
N SER A 40 -2.68 5.20 17.40
CA SER A 40 -3.42 3.94 17.26
C SER A 40 -4.93 4.17 17.27
N HIS A 41 -5.43 4.96 18.21
CA HIS A 41 -6.86 5.28 18.28
C HIS A 41 -7.35 6.03 17.03
N TYR A 42 -6.56 6.99 16.51
CA TYR A 42 -6.90 7.69 15.27
C TYR A 42 -6.89 6.75 14.06
N VAL A 43 -5.89 5.88 13.97
CA VAL A 43 -5.76 4.86 12.92
C VAL A 43 -6.98 3.96 12.93
N ASP A 44 -7.37 3.41 14.08
CA ASP A 44 -8.56 2.56 14.23
C ASP A 44 -9.86 3.25 13.76
N VAL A 45 -10.05 4.52 14.14
CA VAL A 45 -11.23 5.31 13.73
C VAL A 45 -11.26 5.53 12.21
N VAL A 46 -10.13 5.92 11.62
CA VAL A 46 -10.02 6.10 10.16
C VAL A 46 -10.33 4.78 9.45
N ASP A 47 -9.85 3.68 10.01
CA ASP A 47 -10.01 2.36 9.44
C ASP A 47 -11.46 1.89 9.43
N TRP A 48 -12.19 2.08 10.53
CA TRP A 48 -13.62 1.83 10.59
C TRP A 48 -14.38 2.64 9.54
N ILE A 49 -14.05 3.92 9.39
CA ILE A 49 -14.66 4.78 8.38
C ILE A 49 -14.38 4.24 6.97
N THR A 50 -13.13 3.89 6.69
CA THR A 50 -12.75 3.34 5.37
C THR A 50 -13.46 2.03 5.09
N ILE A 51 -13.57 1.12 6.06
CA ILE A 51 -14.29 -0.15 5.88
C ILE A 51 -15.78 0.10 5.64
N CYS A 52 -16.41 0.96 6.45
CA CYS A 52 -17.84 1.25 6.35
C CYS A 52 -18.24 1.90 5.01
N VAL A 53 -17.36 2.69 4.40
CA VAL A 53 -17.62 3.34 3.11
C VAL A 53 -17.10 2.49 1.94
N GLY A 54 -15.89 1.97 2.06
CA GLY A 54 -15.16 1.23 1.03
C GLY A 54 -15.80 -0.11 0.70
N LEU A 55 -16.20 -0.90 1.71
CA LEU A 55 -16.78 -2.22 1.46
C LEU A 55 -18.10 -2.15 0.67
N PRO A 56 -19.10 -1.30 1.01
CA PRO A 56 -20.29 -1.13 0.19
C PRO A 56 -19.98 -0.60 -1.22
N LEU A 57 -19.03 0.33 -1.37
CA LEU A 57 -18.65 0.89 -2.66
C LEU A 57 -17.99 -0.18 -3.56
N THR A 58 -17.11 -1.01 -3.02
CA THR A 58 -16.46 -2.11 -3.75
C THR A 58 -17.49 -3.16 -4.17
N LEU A 59 -18.42 -3.54 -3.28
CA LEU A 59 -19.51 -4.47 -3.62
C LEU A 59 -20.42 -3.91 -4.72
N LEU A 60 -20.79 -2.63 -4.63
CA LEU A 60 -21.56 -1.94 -5.67
C LEU A 60 -20.82 -1.92 -7.01
N THR A 61 -19.51 -1.68 -6.98
CA THR A 61 -18.67 -1.67 -8.17
C THR A 61 -18.55 -3.06 -8.79
N ILE A 62 -18.38 -4.12 -7.98
CA ILE A 62 -18.40 -5.52 -8.45
C ILE A 62 -19.74 -5.80 -9.13
N PHE A 63 -20.86 -5.45 -8.49
CA PHE A 63 -22.19 -5.65 -9.05
C PHE A 63 -22.37 -4.91 -10.38
N ALA A 64 -21.95 -3.65 -10.46
CA ALA A 64 -22.01 -2.84 -11.68
C ALA A 64 -21.18 -3.46 -12.81
N VAL A 65 -19.94 -3.88 -12.50
CA VAL A 65 -19.04 -4.51 -13.47
C VAL A 65 -19.60 -5.85 -13.96
N LEU A 66 -20.08 -6.71 -13.06
CA LEU A 66 -20.72 -7.99 -13.42
C LEU A 66 -21.97 -7.77 -14.28
N SER A 67 -22.76 -6.74 -13.98
CA SER A 67 -23.91 -6.35 -14.79
C SER A 67 -23.51 -5.92 -16.20
N MET A 68 -22.37 -5.23 -16.34
CA MET A 68 -21.82 -4.87 -17.66
C MET A 68 -21.36 -6.11 -18.44
N VAL A 69 -20.72 -7.08 -17.79
CA VAL A 69 -20.31 -8.35 -18.43
C VAL A 69 -21.52 -9.08 -19.01
N ARG A 70 -22.61 -9.16 -18.23
CA ARG A 70 -23.85 -9.82 -18.66
C ARG A 70 -24.51 -9.13 -19.84
N LYS A 71 -24.39 -7.80 -19.96
CA LYS A 71 -25.07 -6.99 -20.97
C LYS A 71 -24.27 -6.82 -22.27
N TYR A 72 -22.94 -6.76 -22.19
CA TYR A 72 -22.07 -6.37 -23.31
C TYR A 72 -21.00 -7.40 -23.68
N HIS A 73 -20.93 -8.56 -23.01
CA HIS A 73 -19.95 -9.62 -23.22
C HIS A 73 -18.46 -9.20 -23.12
N VAL A 74 -18.18 -8.00 -22.60
CA VAL A 74 -16.81 -7.53 -22.31
C VAL A 74 -16.57 -7.72 -20.82
N ALA A 75 -15.71 -8.69 -20.46
CA ALA A 75 -15.32 -8.93 -19.08
C ALA A 75 -14.03 -8.17 -18.75
N PRO A 76 -14.06 -7.12 -17.90
CA PRO A 76 -12.84 -6.49 -17.40
C PRO A 76 -12.26 -7.35 -16.26
N VAL A 77 -11.72 -8.51 -16.63
CA VAL A 77 -11.26 -9.57 -15.70
C VAL A 77 -10.27 -9.04 -14.67
N TYR A 78 -9.34 -8.17 -15.08
CA TYR A 78 -8.36 -7.56 -14.17
C TYR A 78 -9.02 -6.62 -13.15
N ILE A 79 -10.06 -5.88 -13.53
CA ILE A 79 -10.80 -5.00 -12.61
C ILE A 79 -11.58 -5.84 -11.60
N LEU A 80 -12.20 -6.94 -12.02
CA LEU A 80 -12.89 -7.83 -11.09
C LEU A 80 -11.92 -8.45 -10.07
N ASN A 81 -10.75 -8.90 -10.51
CA ASN A 81 -9.76 -9.45 -9.59
C ASN A 81 -9.18 -8.38 -8.66
N LEU A 82 -8.99 -7.15 -9.13
CA LEU A 82 -8.63 -5.99 -8.31
C LEU A 82 -9.66 -5.78 -7.18
N LEU A 83 -10.95 -5.72 -7.55
CA LEU A 83 -12.02 -5.54 -6.56
C LEU A 83 -12.15 -6.72 -5.59
N ILE A 84 -11.80 -7.93 -6.02
CA ILE A 84 -11.76 -9.12 -5.14
C ILE A 84 -10.59 -9.01 -4.16
N SER A 85 -9.41 -8.56 -4.59
CA SER A 85 -8.30 -8.31 -3.67
C SER A 85 -8.62 -7.21 -2.66
N ASP A 86 -9.27 -6.13 -3.09
CA ASP A 86 -9.75 -5.05 -2.21
C ASP A 86 -10.78 -5.57 -1.19
N LEU A 87 -11.71 -6.44 -1.62
CA LEU A 87 -12.65 -7.09 -0.72
C LEU A 87 -11.94 -7.97 0.32
N ILE A 88 -10.89 -8.68 -0.06
CA ILE A 88 -10.07 -9.48 0.87
C ILE A 88 -9.36 -8.56 1.88
N GLN A 89 -8.86 -7.39 1.45
CA GLN A 89 -8.28 -6.40 2.35
C GLN A 89 -9.31 -5.94 3.39
N PHE A 90 -10.49 -5.48 2.98
CA PHE A 90 -11.53 -5.08 3.95
C PHE A 90 -11.95 -6.21 4.88
N CYS A 91 -12.20 -7.41 4.35
CA CYS A 91 -12.63 -8.56 5.14
C CYS A 91 -11.57 -9.05 6.13
N SER A 92 -10.28 -8.89 5.82
CA SER A 92 -9.19 -9.27 6.72
C SER A 92 -8.94 -8.24 7.82
N ARG A 93 -9.22 -6.96 7.57
CA ARG A 93 -9.10 -5.90 8.58
C ARG A 93 -10.15 -5.94 9.67
N ILE A 94 -11.40 -6.30 9.34
CA ILE A 94 -12.51 -6.41 10.30
C ILE A 94 -12.12 -7.28 11.53
N PRO A 95 -11.67 -8.54 11.37
CA PRO A 95 -11.27 -9.35 12.50
C PRO A 95 -9.96 -8.90 13.16
N LEU A 96 -9.05 -8.22 12.44
CA LEU A 96 -7.86 -7.61 13.05
C LEU A 96 -8.21 -6.51 14.06
N MET A 97 -9.30 -5.77 13.83
CA MET A 97 -9.79 -4.74 14.75
C MET A 97 -10.62 -5.31 15.90
N LEU A 98 -11.36 -6.39 15.66
CA LEU A 98 -12.31 -6.94 16.62
C LEU A 98 -11.69 -7.95 17.59
N LEU A 99 -10.60 -8.61 17.20
CA LEU A 99 -9.97 -9.64 18.01
C LEU A 99 -8.72 -9.06 18.69
N GLU A 100 -8.77 -8.94 20.02
CA GLU A 100 -7.61 -8.61 20.84
C GLU A 100 -6.63 -9.80 20.85
N GLY A 101 -5.68 -9.83 19.91
CA GLY A 101 -4.61 -10.83 19.88
C GLY A 101 -3.86 -10.93 18.55
N PRO A 102 -2.64 -11.49 18.54
CA PRO A 102 -1.81 -11.64 17.35
C PRO A 102 -2.41 -12.69 16.39
N ASN A 103 -3.36 -12.27 15.57
CA ASN A 103 -3.96 -13.13 14.55
C ASN A 103 -3.19 -13.02 13.23
N ASN A 104 -2.05 -13.71 13.19
CA ASN A 104 -1.14 -13.70 12.03
C ASN A 104 -1.85 -14.08 10.72
N SER A 105 -2.87 -14.95 10.76
CA SER A 105 -3.63 -15.35 9.57
C SER A 105 -4.34 -14.18 8.88
N PHE A 106 -4.98 -13.29 9.63
CA PHE A 106 -5.67 -12.13 9.04
C PHE A 106 -4.67 -11.08 8.55
N LEU A 107 -3.54 -10.93 9.25
CA LEU A 107 -2.45 -10.08 8.78
C LEU A 107 -1.85 -10.58 7.45
N TYR A 108 -1.67 -11.90 7.30
CA TYR A 108 -1.22 -12.48 6.03
C TYR A 108 -2.26 -12.33 4.93
N ALA A 109 -3.55 -12.49 5.24
CA ALA A 109 -4.63 -12.26 4.28
C ALA A 109 -4.68 -10.80 3.80
N PHE A 110 -4.50 -9.85 4.72
CA PHE A 110 -4.39 -8.42 4.40
C PHE A 110 -3.20 -8.14 3.48
N ARG A 111 -2.00 -8.62 3.84
CA ARG A 111 -0.79 -8.45 3.02
C ARG A 111 -0.91 -9.10 1.64
N LEU A 112 -1.50 -10.28 1.56
CA LEU A 112 -1.79 -10.96 0.30
C LEU A 112 -2.71 -10.10 -0.57
N GLY A 113 -3.82 -9.62 0.00
CA GLY A 113 -4.76 -8.73 -0.68
C GLY A 113 -4.07 -7.48 -1.23
N LEU A 114 -3.24 -6.82 -0.42
CA LEU A 114 -2.50 -5.61 -0.81
C LEU A 114 -1.55 -5.88 -2.00
N ILE A 115 -0.70 -6.90 -1.91
CA ILE A 115 0.26 -7.23 -2.99
C ILE A 115 -0.48 -7.62 -4.26
N THR A 116 -1.55 -8.39 -4.13
CA THR A 116 -2.38 -8.80 -5.27
C THR A 116 -3.10 -7.60 -5.89
N SER A 117 -3.60 -6.65 -5.09
CA SER A 117 -4.25 -5.42 -5.57
C SER A 117 -3.26 -4.59 -6.41
N VAL A 118 -2.04 -4.35 -5.91
CA VAL A 118 -0.97 -3.68 -6.66
C VAL A 118 -0.64 -4.43 -7.96
N GLY A 119 -0.59 -5.77 -7.91
CA GLY A 119 -0.43 -6.64 -9.08
C GLY A 119 -1.51 -6.38 -10.15
N PHE A 120 -2.77 -6.33 -9.75
CA PHE A 120 -3.87 -6.05 -10.68
C PHE A 120 -3.92 -4.61 -11.14
N MET A 121 -3.49 -3.62 -10.34
CA MET A 121 -3.30 -2.24 -10.81
C MET A 121 -2.28 -2.17 -11.95
N MET A 122 -1.17 -2.93 -11.86
CA MET A 122 -0.20 -3.06 -12.96
C MET A 122 -0.83 -3.71 -14.19
N CYS A 123 -1.59 -4.79 -14.03
CA CYS A 123 -2.29 -5.44 -15.14
C CYS A 123 -3.30 -4.51 -15.84
N VAL A 124 -4.09 -3.76 -15.06
CA VAL A 124 -5.05 -2.77 -15.60
C VAL A 124 -4.31 -1.67 -16.36
N SER A 125 -3.20 -1.17 -15.82
CA SER A 125 -2.41 -0.12 -16.45
C SER A 125 -1.79 -0.59 -17.77
N LEU A 126 -1.19 -1.78 -17.77
CA LEU A 126 -0.66 -2.40 -18.98
C LEU A 126 -1.75 -2.67 -20.02
N GLU A 127 -2.92 -3.16 -19.59
CA GLU A 127 -4.04 -3.38 -20.49
C GLU A 127 -4.46 -2.07 -21.19
N ARG A 128 -4.61 -0.99 -20.43
CA ARG A 128 -4.99 0.33 -20.97
C ARG A 128 -3.93 0.88 -21.92
N TYR A 129 -2.66 0.73 -21.59
CA TYR A 129 -1.55 1.08 -22.47
C TYR A 129 -1.56 0.26 -23.78
N LEU A 130 -1.70 -1.07 -23.70
CA LEU A 130 -1.65 -1.97 -24.86
C LEU A 130 -2.80 -1.74 -25.84
N ILE A 131 -4.00 -1.40 -25.35
CA ILE A 131 -5.14 -1.01 -26.17
C ILE A 131 -4.80 0.18 -27.08
N VAL A 132 -4.06 1.17 -26.54
CA VAL A 132 -3.71 2.40 -27.26
C VAL A 132 -2.46 2.22 -28.12
N ALA A 133 -1.40 1.66 -27.55
CA ALA A 133 -0.09 1.58 -28.20
C ALA A 133 -0.01 0.47 -29.27
N LYS A 134 -0.73 -0.65 -29.09
CA LYS A 134 -0.63 -1.84 -29.96
C LYS A 134 -2.01 -2.50 -30.17
N PRO A 135 -3.00 -1.80 -30.77
CA PRO A 135 -4.39 -2.27 -30.87
C PRO A 135 -4.55 -3.61 -31.62
N LEU A 136 -3.78 -3.83 -32.69
CA LEU A 136 -3.83 -5.08 -33.48
C LEU A 136 -3.28 -6.28 -32.70
N TRP A 137 -2.16 -6.09 -32.01
CA TRP A 137 -1.57 -7.14 -31.16
C TRP A 137 -2.47 -7.45 -29.97
N TYR A 138 -3.04 -6.42 -29.35
CA TYR A 138 -4.00 -6.58 -28.27
C TYR A 138 -5.24 -7.35 -28.73
N ARG A 139 -5.84 -7.00 -29.88
CA ARG A 139 -7.02 -7.72 -30.42
C ARG A 139 -6.75 -9.21 -30.68
N SER A 140 -5.57 -9.54 -31.20
CA SER A 140 -5.21 -10.94 -31.50
C SER A 140 -4.83 -11.75 -30.27
N ARG A 141 -4.43 -11.11 -29.17
CA ARG A 141 -4.02 -11.76 -27.91
C ARG A 141 -5.06 -11.67 -26.81
N LYS A 142 -6.12 -10.88 -27.01
CA LYS A 142 -7.23 -10.73 -26.07
C LYS A 142 -8.17 -11.94 -26.17
N ASP A 143 -7.78 -13.01 -25.49
CA ASP A 143 -8.70 -14.09 -25.12
C ASP A 143 -8.92 -14.06 -23.60
N ILE A 144 -10.14 -14.38 -23.18
CA ILE A 144 -10.51 -14.50 -21.77
C ILE A 144 -9.62 -15.51 -21.05
N LYS A 145 -9.20 -16.58 -21.74
CA LYS A 145 -8.29 -17.59 -21.20
C LYS A 145 -6.92 -17.02 -20.84
N THR A 146 -6.36 -16.16 -21.70
CA THR A 146 -5.07 -15.50 -21.42
C THR A 146 -5.19 -14.56 -20.23
N SER A 147 -6.26 -13.75 -20.16
CA SER A 147 -6.50 -12.89 -19.01
C SER A 147 -6.66 -13.67 -17.71
N LEU A 148 -7.39 -14.79 -17.72
CA LEU A 148 -7.52 -15.66 -16.56
C LEU A 148 -6.18 -16.27 -16.15
N LEU A 149 -5.36 -16.72 -17.10
CA LEU A 149 -4.03 -17.24 -16.83
C LEU A 149 -3.13 -16.19 -16.17
N VAL A 150 -3.16 -14.94 -16.65
CA VAL A 150 -2.43 -13.83 -16.02
C VAL A 150 -2.95 -13.58 -14.60
N CYS A 151 -4.26 -13.60 -14.37
CA CYS A 151 -4.82 -13.44 -13.02
C CYS A 151 -4.34 -14.54 -12.07
N VAL A 152 -4.41 -15.80 -12.49
CA VAL A 152 -3.91 -16.94 -11.71
C VAL A 152 -2.42 -16.79 -11.42
N ALA A 153 -1.63 -16.34 -12.41
CA ALA A 153 -0.21 -16.07 -12.20
C ALA A 153 0.04 -14.97 -11.17
N VAL A 154 -0.72 -13.86 -11.19
CA VAL A 154 -0.61 -12.77 -10.18
C VAL A 154 -0.92 -13.30 -8.78
N TRP A 155 -1.99 -14.09 -8.62
CA TRP A 155 -2.33 -14.72 -7.35
C TRP A 155 -1.23 -15.64 -6.84
N ILE A 156 -0.73 -16.54 -7.70
CA ILE A 156 0.35 -17.48 -7.36
C ILE A 156 1.62 -16.72 -6.97
N LEU A 157 2.03 -15.72 -7.75
CA LEU A 157 3.20 -14.90 -7.46
C LEU A 157 3.05 -14.15 -6.14
N SER A 158 1.85 -13.65 -5.83
CA SER A 158 1.57 -12.99 -4.54
C SER A 158 1.71 -13.96 -3.37
N VAL A 159 1.17 -15.18 -3.49
CA VAL A 159 1.30 -16.23 -2.45
C VAL A 159 2.76 -16.65 -2.28
N ILE A 160 3.50 -16.87 -3.38
CA ILE A 160 4.91 -17.22 -3.33
C ILE A 160 5.71 -16.11 -2.65
N PHE A 161 5.45 -14.84 -2.98
CA PHE A 161 6.11 -13.71 -2.34
C PHE A 161 5.86 -13.70 -0.83
N ILE A 162 4.60 -13.88 -0.40
CA ILE A 162 4.28 -13.95 1.03
C ILE A 162 5.03 -15.11 1.70
N LEU A 163 5.02 -16.30 1.09
CA LEU A 163 5.66 -17.49 1.62
C LEU A 163 7.19 -17.32 1.73
N SER A 164 7.81 -16.73 0.71
CA SER A 164 9.27 -16.56 0.64
C SER A 164 9.79 -15.41 1.50
N VAL A 165 8.99 -14.35 1.71
CA VAL A 165 9.43 -13.16 2.44
C VAL A 165 8.98 -13.20 3.90
N TYR A 166 7.75 -13.66 4.21
CA TYR A 166 7.21 -13.55 5.56
C TYR A 166 7.32 -14.81 6.43
N LEU A 167 7.57 -16.00 5.86
CA LEU A 167 7.83 -17.19 6.68
C LEU A 167 9.28 -17.32 7.17
N PRO A 168 10.32 -17.03 6.36
CA PRO A 168 11.70 -17.30 6.77
C PRO A 168 12.49 -16.09 7.27
N LEU A 169 12.04 -14.86 7.02
CA LEU A 169 12.79 -13.64 7.38
C LEU A 169 12.22 -12.96 8.63
N GLU A 170 13.10 -12.32 9.39
CA GLU A 170 12.72 -11.43 10.48
C GLU A 170 11.85 -10.27 9.94
N LEU A 171 10.86 -9.83 10.74
CA LEU A 171 9.83 -8.87 10.32
C LEU A 171 10.42 -7.57 9.75
N ASN A 172 11.57 -7.11 10.27
CA ASN A 172 12.20 -5.88 9.82
C ASN A 172 12.79 -6.03 8.40
N THR A 173 13.60 -7.07 8.16
CA THR A 173 14.15 -7.35 6.81
C THR A 173 13.04 -7.63 5.80
N SER A 174 11.93 -8.21 6.23
CA SER A 174 10.75 -8.46 5.39
C SER A 174 10.08 -7.15 4.92
N GLY A 175 10.13 -6.10 5.75
CA GLY A 175 9.59 -4.77 5.43
C GLY A 175 10.36 -4.09 4.31
N THR A 176 11.69 -4.03 4.42
CA THR A 176 12.58 -3.44 3.42
C THR A 176 12.46 -4.13 2.05
N ILE A 177 12.44 -5.48 2.04
CA ILE A 177 12.24 -6.26 0.81
C ILE A 177 10.87 -5.96 0.17
N LEU A 178 9.81 -5.86 0.99
CA LEU A 178 8.48 -5.49 0.51
C LEU A 178 8.48 -4.06 -0.07
N GLY A 179 9.09 -3.09 0.62
CA GLY A 179 9.20 -1.71 0.16
C GLY A 179 9.90 -1.62 -1.20
N VAL A 180 11.06 -2.27 -1.35
CA VAL A 180 11.79 -2.31 -2.62
C VAL A 180 10.97 -2.97 -3.74
N PHE A 181 10.29 -4.10 -3.44
CA PHE A 181 9.42 -4.77 -4.41
C PHE A 181 8.26 -3.87 -4.83
N LEU A 182 7.62 -3.20 -3.87
CA LEU A 182 6.52 -2.32 -4.13
C LEU A 182 6.93 -1.07 -4.89
N LEU A 183 8.20 -0.64 -4.86
CA LEU A 183 8.70 0.49 -5.66
C LEU A 183 8.69 0.21 -7.18
N LEU A 184 8.81 -1.07 -7.59
CA LEU A 184 8.85 -1.50 -9.00
C LEU A 184 7.59 -1.13 -9.83
N PRO A 185 6.36 -1.20 -9.28
CA PRO A 185 5.16 -0.68 -9.93
C PRO A 185 5.22 0.79 -10.38
N LEU A 186 5.90 1.67 -9.65
CA LEU A 186 5.95 3.12 -9.93
C LEU A 186 6.50 3.44 -11.35
N PRO A 187 7.71 2.98 -11.74
CA PRO A 187 8.22 3.23 -13.09
C PRO A 187 7.33 2.59 -14.17
N LEU A 188 6.67 1.46 -13.89
CA LEU A 188 5.72 0.85 -14.81
C LEU A 188 4.50 1.74 -15.03
N PHE A 189 3.91 2.31 -13.97
CA PHE A 189 2.78 3.23 -14.10
C PHE A 189 3.17 4.50 -14.86
N ILE A 190 4.34 5.08 -14.57
CA ILE A 190 4.87 6.24 -15.31
C ILE A 190 5.07 5.88 -16.78
N PHE A 191 5.68 4.73 -17.07
CA PHE A 191 5.87 4.24 -18.43
C PHE A 191 4.54 4.07 -19.17
N CYS A 192 3.54 3.44 -18.55
CA CYS A 192 2.22 3.26 -19.15
C CYS A 192 1.53 4.60 -19.41
N LEU A 193 1.64 5.57 -18.48
CA LEU A 193 1.04 6.88 -18.61
C LEU A 193 1.69 7.69 -19.74
N VAL A 194 3.01 7.82 -19.72
CA VAL A 194 3.79 8.57 -20.72
C VAL A 194 3.65 7.92 -22.10
N GLY A 195 3.77 6.59 -22.17
CA GLY A 195 3.59 5.83 -23.40
C GLY A 195 2.19 6.01 -24.00
N THR A 196 1.15 5.98 -23.17
CA THR A 196 -0.22 6.24 -23.60
C THR A 196 -0.37 7.68 -24.09
N PHE A 197 0.09 8.66 -23.32
CA PHE A 197 0.02 10.08 -23.68
C PHE A 197 0.70 10.35 -25.03
N LYS A 198 1.89 9.80 -25.24
CA LYS A 198 2.65 9.96 -26.49
C LYS A 198 1.84 9.45 -27.69
N VAL A 199 1.38 8.20 -27.66
CA VAL A 199 0.59 7.62 -28.77
C VAL A 199 -0.72 8.39 -29.00
N LEU A 200 -1.33 8.88 -27.92
CA LEU A 200 -2.55 9.67 -27.98
C LEU A 200 -2.34 11.07 -28.56
N SER A 201 -1.16 11.66 -28.35
CA SER A 201 -0.78 12.97 -28.91
C SER A 201 -0.48 12.90 -30.41
N GLU A 202 0.07 11.77 -30.88
CA GLU A 202 0.40 11.55 -32.29
C GLU A 202 -0.83 11.20 -33.15
N THR A 203 -1.87 10.63 -32.56
CA THR A 203 -3.08 10.20 -33.27
C THR A 203 -4.07 11.35 -33.48
N ARG A 204 -4.07 12.00 -34.66
CA ARG A 204 -4.90 13.19 -34.94
C ARG A 204 -6.42 12.96 -35.03
N SER A 205 -6.89 11.70 -35.07
CA SER A 205 -8.26 11.34 -35.51
C SER A 205 -9.19 10.72 -34.46
N VAL A 206 -8.74 10.46 -33.22
CA VAL A 206 -9.62 9.94 -32.15
C VAL A 206 -10.25 11.11 -31.41
N SER A 207 -11.56 11.04 -31.14
CA SER A 207 -12.28 12.10 -30.42
C SER A 207 -11.60 12.38 -29.08
N ALA A 208 -11.54 13.65 -28.68
CA ALA A 208 -10.91 14.08 -27.42
C ALA A 208 -11.52 13.39 -26.19
N GLU A 209 -12.75 12.87 -26.28
CA GLU A 209 -13.46 12.19 -25.20
C GLU A 209 -13.02 10.74 -24.95
N GLU A 210 -12.79 9.94 -26.00
CA GLU A 210 -12.26 8.57 -25.82
C GLU A 210 -10.80 8.59 -25.33
N LYS A 211 -10.03 9.56 -25.83
CA LYS A 211 -8.67 9.84 -25.37
C LYS A 211 -8.62 10.13 -23.86
N ARG A 212 -9.52 10.99 -23.38
CA ARG A 212 -9.59 11.38 -21.96
C ARG A 212 -9.94 10.21 -21.04
N ARG A 213 -10.81 9.28 -21.46
CA ARG A 213 -11.24 8.16 -20.59
C ARG A 213 -10.12 7.18 -20.28
N ILE A 214 -9.34 6.77 -21.28
CA ILE A 214 -8.22 5.82 -21.08
C ILE A 214 -7.10 6.46 -20.27
N PHE A 215 -6.75 7.71 -20.62
CA PHE A 215 -5.74 8.47 -19.88
C PHE A 215 -6.16 8.74 -18.44
N SER A 216 -7.44 9.06 -18.20
CA SER A 216 -7.98 9.30 -16.86
C SER A 216 -7.83 8.08 -15.95
N VAL A 217 -8.09 6.86 -16.44
CA VAL A 217 -7.90 5.64 -15.64
C VAL A 217 -6.43 5.49 -15.21
N LEU A 218 -5.48 5.70 -16.12
CA LEU A 218 -4.04 5.60 -15.81
C LEU A 218 -3.58 6.67 -14.82
N VAL A 219 -4.08 7.91 -14.97
CA VAL A 219 -3.80 9.00 -14.01
C VAL A 219 -4.37 8.66 -12.63
N VAL A 220 -5.60 8.16 -12.55
CA VAL A 220 -6.21 7.77 -11.28
C VAL A 220 -5.41 6.66 -10.62
N VAL A 221 -5.03 5.60 -11.34
CA VAL A 221 -4.21 4.51 -10.78
C VAL A 221 -2.86 5.02 -10.27
N LEU A 222 -2.17 5.87 -11.04
CA LEU A 222 -0.90 6.45 -10.61
C LEU A 222 -1.06 7.33 -9.37
N LEU A 223 -2.08 8.18 -9.33
CA LEU A 223 -2.35 9.05 -8.17
C LEU A 223 -2.71 8.24 -6.93
N THR A 224 -3.59 7.24 -7.06
CA THR A 224 -3.91 6.33 -5.95
C THR A 224 -2.65 5.65 -5.44
N TYR A 225 -1.77 5.18 -6.33
CA TYR A 225 -0.51 4.57 -5.94
C TYR A 225 0.43 5.56 -5.22
N ILE A 226 0.62 6.76 -5.76
CA ILE A 226 1.47 7.79 -5.15
C ILE A 226 0.94 8.27 -3.79
N LEU A 227 -0.38 8.38 -3.63
CA LEU A 227 -0.98 8.91 -2.39
C LEU A 227 -1.07 7.85 -1.29
N LEU A 228 -1.38 6.60 -1.63
CA LEU A 228 -1.70 5.56 -0.64
C LEU A 228 -0.56 4.56 -0.44
N PHE A 229 0.26 4.30 -1.45
CA PHE A 229 1.29 3.26 -1.38
C PHE A 229 2.70 3.84 -1.28
N LEU A 230 3.00 4.93 -1.98
CA LEU A 230 4.34 5.51 -1.95
C LEU A 230 4.79 5.94 -0.54
N PRO A 231 3.97 6.60 0.30
CA PRO A 231 4.41 6.95 1.66
C PRO A 231 4.74 5.72 2.49
N VAL A 232 3.93 4.66 2.37
CA VAL A 232 4.16 3.36 3.02
C VAL A 232 5.46 2.72 2.53
N VAL A 233 5.69 2.71 1.23
CA VAL A 233 6.91 2.17 0.61
C VAL A 233 8.15 2.93 1.09
N LEU A 234 8.08 4.26 1.13
CA LEU A 234 9.19 5.08 1.63
C LEU A 234 9.46 4.77 3.10
N CYS A 235 8.44 4.66 3.95
CA CYS A 235 8.63 4.27 5.35
C CYS A 235 9.31 2.90 5.43
N LEU A 236 8.77 1.87 4.77
CA LEU A 236 9.34 0.52 4.80
C LEU A 236 10.80 0.44 4.30
N VAL A 237 11.23 1.33 3.41
CA VAL A 237 12.61 1.37 2.90
C VAL A 237 13.55 2.21 3.78
N PHE A 238 13.04 3.29 4.38
CA PHE A 238 13.84 4.27 5.13
C PHE A 238 13.79 4.09 6.66
N GLU A 239 12.87 3.28 7.19
CA GLU A 239 12.70 3.02 8.63
C GLU A 239 13.89 2.26 9.25
N GLU A 240 14.77 1.64 8.44
CA GLU A 240 16.08 1.19 8.91
C GLU A 240 17.05 2.35 9.24
N VAL A 241 16.72 3.61 8.90
CA VAL A 241 17.62 4.77 9.00
C VAL A 241 17.18 5.80 10.06
N GLU A 242 15.88 6.00 10.32
CA GLU A 242 15.37 6.93 11.35
C GLU A 242 14.05 6.44 12.00
N GLU A 243 14.04 6.21 13.33
CA GLU A 243 12.83 5.90 14.12
C GLU A 243 11.93 7.14 14.29
N ASN A 244 11.24 7.53 13.22
CA ASN A 244 10.40 8.72 13.23
C ASN A 244 8.91 8.35 13.26
N VAL A 245 8.28 8.54 14.41
CA VAL A 245 6.88 8.19 14.69
C VAL A 245 5.88 8.89 13.74
N ILE A 246 6.26 10.02 13.14
CA ILE A 246 5.43 10.70 12.12
C ILE A 246 5.32 9.85 10.86
N PHE A 247 6.42 9.23 10.43
CA PHE A 247 6.43 8.37 9.24
C PHE A 247 5.61 7.10 9.49
N GLU A 248 5.74 6.48 10.65
CA GLU A 248 4.92 5.33 11.06
C GLU A 248 3.42 5.68 11.05
N ALA A 249 3.05 6.83 11.63
CA ALA A 249 1.66 7.31 11.62
C ALA A 249 1.13 7.58 10.21
N VAL A 250 1.92 8.21 9.34
CA VAL A 250 1.55 8.46 7.94
C VAL A 250 1.38 7.14 7.19
N ALA A 251 2.30 6.18 7.36
CA ALA A 251 2.20 4.87 6.75
C ALA A 251 0.96 4.11 7.22
N ALA A 252 0.67 4.13 8.53
CA ALA A 252 -0.52 3.51 9.09
C ALA A 252 -1.80 4.11 8.50
N VAL A 253 -1.91 5.44 8.45
CA VAL A 253 -3.07 6.13 7.85
C VAL A 253 -3.19 5.82 6.35
N CYS A 254 -2.10 5.84 5.60
CA CYS A 254 -2.08 5.48 4.18
C CYS A 254 -2.52 4.03 3.95
N GLN A 255 -2.08 3.09 4.80
CA GLN A 255 -2.56 1.72 4.77
C GLN A 255 -4.05 1.66 5.07
N CYS A 256 -4.56 2.42 6.05
CA CYS A 256 -6.01 2.50 6.37
C CYS A 256 -6.86 3.05 5.25
N LEU A 257 -6.31 3.97 4.46
CA LEU A 257 -6.99 4.55 3.31
C LEU A 257 -6.87 3.68 2.05
N SER A 258 -5.98 2.68 2.04
CA SER A 258 -5.90 1.73 0.95
C SER A 258 -7.22 0.96 0.84
N PRO A 259 -7.87 0.97 -0.34
CA PRO A 259 -8.97 0.06 -0.61
C PRO A 259 -8.50 -1.39 -0.70
#